data_AF-A0A962RUD6-F1
#
_entry.id   AF-A0A962RUD6-F1
#
_cell.length_a   1.000
_cell.length_b   1.000
_cell.length_c   1.000
_cell.angle_alpha   90.00
_cell.angle_beta   90.00
_cell.angle_gamma   90.00
#
_symmetry.space_group_name_H-M   'P 1'
#
loop_
_entity.id
_entity.type
_entity.pdbx_description
1 polymer ?
#
loop_
_entity_poly.entity_id
_entity_poly.type
_entity_poly.pdbx_seq_one_letter_code
_entity_poly.pdbx_strand_id
1 'polypeptide(L)'
;MNRYPGLMLLLLLVVAGCSRMPVPRLPHLGADDAPAAATPATTVDQTATPRDMLTAHLVNPRVDPATPNMTVGKLIEYADRYLACDCASTRFVRRWERTAHGYRLETNSGVVAPLEFVCRDTADDRECFLTEIDRGPQAATLEERFVPGSEFIRFLYDNGVRCPREEPCPE
;
A
#
# COMPACT_ATOMS: atom_id res chain seq x y z
N MET A 1 -65.62 39.32 33.78
CA MET A 1 -65.46 40.78 33.59
C MET A 1 -63.99 41.11 33.62
N ASN A 2 -63.51 41.73 32.55
CA ASN A 2 -62.54 42.83 32.51
C ASN A 2 -61.17 42.77 33.24
N ARG A 3 -60.14 43.02 32.39
CA ARG A 3 -58.99 43.94 32.56
C ARG A 3 -57.60 43.36 32.93
N TYR A 4 -56.78 43.23 31.88
CA TYR A 4 -55.32 43.49 31.77
C TYR A 4 -54.91 44.85 32.40
N PRO A 5 -53.62 45.25 32.61
CA PRO A 5 -52.38 44.75 31.97
C PRO A 5 -51.09 44.77 32.85
N GLY A 6 -49.97 44.33 32.27
CA GLY A 6 -48.62 44.76 32.69
C GLY A 6 -47.68 43.64 33.10
N LEU A 7 -46.68 43.34 32.26
CA LEU A 7 -45.30 43.81 32.44
C LEU A 7 -44.35 43.00 31.54
N MET A 8 -43.63 43.73 30.68
CA MET A 8 -42.29 43.51 30.13
C MET A 8 -41.88 42.13 29.57
N LEU A 9 -41.71 41.97 28.25
CA LEU A 9 -40.62 42.50 27.40
C LEU A 9 -39.31 41.70 27.55
N LEU A 10 -39.11 40.71 26.66
CA LEU A 10 -37.77 40.27 26.24
C LEU A 10 -37.84 39.81 24.78
N LEU A 11 -37.62 40.75 23.86
CA LEU A 11 -37.41 40.50 22.45
C LEU A 11 -36.17 41.27 22.00
N LEU A 12 -35.42 40.65 21.10
CA LEU A 12 -34.46 41.23 20.14
C LEU A 12 -33.03 41.51 20.64
N LEU A 13 -32.18 40.48 20.53
CA LEU A 13 -30.75 40.63 20.32
C LEU A 13 -30.44 40.73 18.80
N VAL A 14 -30.34 42.00 18.38
CA VAL A 14 -29.37 42.63 17.46
C VAL A 14 -28.81 41.83 16.27
N VAL A 15 -29.12 42.37 15.09
CA VAL A 15 -28.52 42.13 13.77
C VAL A 15 -27.19 42.90 13.63
N ALA A 16 -26.21 42.23 13.03
CA ALA A 16 -25.07 42.68 12.21
C ALA A 16 -24.28 43.96 12.59
N GLY A 17 -22.95 43.79 12.74
CA GLY A 17 -21.97 44.87 12.68
C GLY A 17 -20.60 44.37 12.22
N CYS A 18 -20.16 44.83 11.05
CA CYS A 18 -18.91 44.50 10.37
C CYS A 18 -17.66 44.71 11.24
N SER A 19 -16.85 43.66 11.39
CA SER A 19 -15.48 43.79 11.92
C SER A 19 -14.49 43.69 10.76
N ARG A 20 -13.98 44.85 10.31
CA ARG A 20 -12.76 44.96 9.51
C ARG A 20 -11.58 44.54 10.39
N MET A 21 -11.00 43.38 10.13
CA MET A 21 -9.71 43.02 10.71
C MET A 21 -8.59 43.79 9.97
N PRO A 22 -7.66 44.43 10.70
CA PRO A 22 -6.52 45.12 10.09
C PRO A 22 -5.54 44.09 9.50
N VAL A 23 -5.21 44.27 8.22
CA VAL A 23 -4.17 43.51 7.52
C VAL A 23 -2.80 43.91 8.08
N PRO A 24 -1.99 42.98 8.63
CA PRO A 24 -0.61 43.29 8.97
C PRO A 24 0.21 43.48 7.69
N ARG A 25 0.80 44.66 7.51
CA ARG A 25 1.77 44.91 6.45
C ARG A 25 3.09 44.21 6.80
N LEU A 26 3.47 43.23 5.99
CA LEU A 26 4.80 42.63 6.02
C LEU A 26 5.86 43.69 5.67
N PRO A 27 7.02 43.72 6.36
CA PRO A 27 8.16 44.50 5.92
C PRO A 27 8.69 43.91 4.61
N HIS A 28 8.78 44.77 3.59
CA HIS A 28 9.34 44.42 2.29
C HIS A 28 10.79 44.88 2.26
N LEU A 29 11.75 43.99 2.55
CA LEU A 29 13.18 44.25 2.38
C LEU A 29 13.91 42.93 2.08
N GLY A 30 14.67 42.92 0.99
CA GLY A 30 15.69 41.91 0.69
C GLY A 30 15.36 40.98 -0.47
N ALA A 31 15.56 41.45 -1.70
CA ALA A 31 15.97 40.58 -2.80
C ALA A 31 17.46 40.28 -2.57
N ASP A 32 17.74 39.26 -1.75
CA ASP A 32 19.05 38.65 -1.65
C ASP A 32 18.93 37.23 -2.20
N ASP A 33 19.78 36.91 -3.17
CA ASP A 33 20.00 35.58 -3.73
C ASP A 33 20.37 34.58 -2.63
N ALA A 34 19.36 34.07 -1.92
CA ALA A 34 19.51 32.91 -1.06
C ALA A 34 19.54 31.67 -1.96
N PRO A 35 20.61 30.86 -1.93
CA PRO A 35 20.62 29.61 -2.68
C PRO A 35 19.42 28.80 -2.23
N ALA A 36 18.58 28.40 -3.20
CA ALA A 36 17.42 27.57 -2.97
C ALA A 36 17.83 26.41 -2.05
N ALA A 37 17.37 26.47 -0.79
CA ALA A 37 17.62 25.41 0.17
C ALA A 37 17.09 24.13 -0.48
N ALA A 38 18.00 23.23 -0.82
CA ALA A 38 17.66 21.96 -1.43
C ALA A 38 16.63 21.30 -0.51
N THR A 39 15.41 21.12 -1.02
CA THR A 39 14.38 20.33 -0.37
C THR A 39 15.03 19.01 0.02
N PRO A 40 15.03 18.61 1.30
CA PRO A 40 15.64 17.35 1.70
C PRO A 40 15.01 16.26 0.85
N ALA A 41 15.84 15.52 0.12
CA ALA A 41 15.39 14.40 -0.68
C ALA A 41 14.64 13.44 0.24
N THR A 42 13.31 13.40 0.12
CA THR A 42 12.49 12.48 0.89
C THR A 42 12.99 11.08 0.58
N THR A 43 13.63 10.42 1.54
CA THR A 43 14.04 9.02 1.40
C THR A 43 12.77 8.20 1.26
N VAL A 44 12.49 7.76 0.04
CA VAL A 44 11.33 6.91 -0.27
C VAL A 44 11.52 5.59 0.48
N ASP A 45 10.59 5.25 1.37
CA ASP A 45 10.57 3.94 2.02
C ASP A 45 10.30 2.87 0.97
N GLN A 46 11.31 2.06 0.68
CA GLN A 46 11.24 1.00 -0.32
C GLN A 46 10.64 -0.29 0.25
N THR A 47 10.35 -0.36 1.55
CA THR A 47 9.72 -1.53 2.18
C THR A 47 8.19 -1.46 2.11
N ALA A 48 7.62 -0.28 1.91
CA ALA A 48 6.19 -0.10 1.74
C ALA A 48 5.76 -0.53 0.32
N THR A 49 4.63 -1.22 0.22
CA THR A 49 4.05 -1.55 -1.09
C THR A 49 3.65 -0.25 -1.81
N PRO A 50 4.12 -0.01 -3.05
CA PRO A 50 3.77 1.18 -3.82
C PRO A 50 2.25 1.35 -3.91
N ARG A 51 1.77 2.61 -3.83
CA ARG A 51 0.34 2.91 -3.74
C ARG A 51 -0.46 2.40 -4.93
N ASP A 52 0.11 2.50 -6.13
CA ASP A 52 -0.45 1.98 -7.38
C ASP A 52 -0.47 0.45 -7.42
N MET A 53 0.42 -0.22 -6.70
CA MET A 53 0.46 -1.68 -6.60
C MET A 53 -0.55 -2.24 -5.60
N LEU A 54 -0.99 -1.47 -4.60
CA LEU A 54 -1.98 -1.96 -3.63
C LEU A 54 -3.29 -2.43 -4.28
N THR A 55 -3.73 -1.70 -5.31
CA THR A 55 -4.98 -1.97 -6.02
C THR A 55 -4.79 -2.69 -7.34
N ALA A 56 -3.56 -2.76 -7.87
CA ALA A 56 -3.30 -3.41 -9.16
C ALA A 56 -3.78 -4.87 -9.18
N HIS A 57 -4.59 -5.21 -10.17
CA HIS A 57 -5.15 -6.54 -10.35
C HIS A 57 -4.12 -7.52 -10.92
N LEU A 58 -4.02 -8.70 -10.32
CA LEU A 58 -3.23 -9.79 -10.89
C LEU A 58 -4.05 -10.52 -11.97
N VAL A 59 -3.50 -10.54 -13.19
CA VAL A 59 -4.17 -11.11 -14.38
C VAL A 59 -3.57 -12.44 -14.85
N ASN A 60 -2.75 -13.08 -14.01
CA ASN A 60 -2.23 -14.42 -14.28
C ASN A 60 -3.39 -15.41 -14.54
N PRO A 61 -3.24 -16.34 -15.50
CA PRO A 61 -4.20 -17.43 -15.68
C PRO A 61 -4.41 -18.20 -14.37
N ARG A 62 -5.67 -18.53 -14.07
CA ARG A 62 -5.98 -19.25 -12.84
C ARG A 62 -5.68 -20.73 -13.01
N VAL A 63 -4.96 -21.31 -12.05
CA VAL A 63 -4.72 -22.76 -11.98
C VAL A 63 -6.01 -23.50 -11.61
N ASP A 64 -6.77 -22.93 -10.67
CA ASP A 64 -8.07 -23.45 -10.22
C ASP A 64 -9.14 -22.36 -10.41
N PRO A 65 -10.26 -22.63 -11.10
CA PRO A 65 -11.38 -21.69 -11.21
C PRO A 65 -11.96 -21.21 -9.88
N ALA A 66 -11.77 -21.96 -8.79
CA ALA A 66 -12.17 -21.57 -7.44
C ALA A 66 -11.23 -20.55 -6.80
N THR A 67 -9.98 -20.41 -7.27
CA THR A 67 -9.07 -19.36 -6.79
C THR A 67 -9.61 -17.99 -7.25
N PRO A 68 -9.92 -17.07 -6.32
CA PRO A 68 -10.44 -15.77 -6.68
C PRO A 68 -9.35 -14.89 -7.29
N ASN A 69 -9.75 -13.95 -8.14
CA ASN A 69 -8.86 -12.88 -8.57
C ASN A 69 -8.44 -12.06 -7.34
N MET A 70 -7.21 -11.58 -7.34
CA MET A 70 -6.67 -10.80 -6.22
C MET A 70 -5.83 -9.63 -6.72
N THR A 71 -5.63 -8.64 -5.87
CA THR A 71 -4.69 -7.54 -6.14
C THR A 71 -3.30 -7.92 -5.68
N VAL A 72 -2.28 -7.20 -6.15
CA VAL A 72 -0.92 -7.34 -5.61
C VAL A 72 -0.90 -7.03 -4.11
N GLY A 73 -1.64 -6.01 -3.65
CA GLY A 73 -1.79 -5.74 -2.22
C GLY A 73 -2.27 -6.95 -1.41
N LYS A 74 -3.28 -7.68 -1.92
CA LYS A 74 -3.80 -8.88 -1.25
C LYS A 74 -2.81 -10.05 -1.28
N LEU A 75 -2.07 -10.20 -2.37
CA LEU A 75 -0.99 -11.19 -2.47
C LEU A 75 0.07 -10.96 -1.39
N ILE A 76 0.50 -9.70 -1.19
CA ILE A 76 1.48 -9.35 -0.13
C ILE A 76 0.91 -9.64 1.26
N GLU A 77 -0.36 -9.30 1.52
CA GLU A 77 -1.01 -9.62 2.79
C GLU A 77 -0.96 -11.13 3.10
N TYR A 78 -1.26 -11.97 2.11
CA TYR A 78 -1.20 -13.42 2.28
C TYR A 78 0.23 -13.94 2.43
N ALA A 79 1.21 -13.35 1.74
CA ALA A 79 2.61 -13.71 1.88
C ALA A 79 3.17 -13.35 3.26
N ASP A 80 2.85 -12.16 3.79
CA ASP A 80 3.22 -11.74 5.14
C ASP A 80 2.60 -12.68 6.19
N ARG A 81 1.33 -13.05 6.03
CA ARG A 81 0.66 -14.00 6.92
C ARG A 81 1.32 -15.38 6.88
N TYR A 82 1.62 -15.89 5.69
CA TYR A 82 2.30 -17.17 5.51
C TYR A 82 3.67 -17.19 6.23
N LEU A 83 4.52 -16.19 5.99
CA LEU A 83 5.83 -16.11 6.66
C LEU A 83 5.73 -15.88 8.17
N ALA A 84 4.70 -15.19 8.64
CA ALA A 84 4.46 -15.04 10.07
C ALA A 84 4.18 -16.38 10.76
N CYS A 85 3.61 -17.36 10.06
CA CYS A 85 3.43 -18.71 10.57
C CYS A 85 4.75 -19.49 10.60
N ASP A 86 5.69 -19.22 9.67
CA ASP A 86 7.01 -19.88 9.60
C ASP A 86 8.05 -19.31 10.59
N CYS A 87 7.62 -18.61 11.64
CA CYS A 87 8.48 -18.02 12.69
C CYS A 87 9.59 -17.08 12.18
N ALA A 88 9.48 -16.56 10.95
CA ALA A 88 10.52 -15.76 10.31
C ALA A 88 10.73 -14.38 10.96
N SER A 89 9.80 -13.91 11.80
CA SER A 89 9.81 -12.60 12.49
C SER A 89 10.13 -11.39 11.59
N THR A 90 9.95 -11.54 10.28
CA THR A 90 10.31 -10.56 9.25
C THR A 90 9.17 -10.44 8.26
N ARG A 91 9.02 -9.25 7.67
CA ARG A 91 8.06 -9.04 6.58
C ARG A 91 8.49 -9.83 5.36
N PHE A 92 7.54 -10.29 4.56
CA PHE A 92 7.79 -10.87 3.25
C PHE A 92 8.54 -9.90 2.34
N VAL A 93 8.12 -8.64 2.34
CA VAL A 93 8.76 -7.59 1.54
C VAL A 93 10.09 -7.15 2.15
N ARG A 94 11.17 -7.27 1.36
CA ARG A 94 12.47 -6.66 1.67
C ARG A 94 12.60 -5.28 1.05
N ARG A 95 12.35 -5.18 -0.26
CA ARG A 95 12.51 -3.95 -1.03
C ARG A 95 11.72 -3.98 -2.34
N TRP A 96 11.08 -2.88 -2.66
CA TRP A 96 10.51 -2.60 -3.97
C TRP A 96 11.47 -1.81 -4.84
N GLU A 97 11.47 -2.12 -6.12
CA GLU A 97 12.17 -1.38 -7.16
C GLU A 97 11.25 -1.17 -8.35
N ARG A 98 11.21 0.05 -8.86
CA ARG A 98 10.46 0.35 -10.08
C ARG A 98 11.32 -0.01 -11.30
N THR A 99 10.75 -0.76 -12.22
CA THR A 99 11.41 -1.16 -13.47
C THR A 99 10.78 -0.43 -14.66
N ALA A 100 11.34 -0.63 -15.87
CA ALA A 100 10.78 -0.05 -17.10
C ALA A 100 9.37 -0.58 -17.43
N HIS A 101 9.03 -1.77 -16.95
CA HIS A 101 7.80 -2.49 -17.30
C HIS A 101 6.86 -2.73 -16.11
N GLY A 102 7.23 -2.25 -14.92
CA GLY A 102 6.43 -2.43 -13.71
C GLY A 102 7.28 -2.34 -12.45
N TYR A 103 7.30 -3.41 -11.66
CA TYR A 103 7.98 -3.44 -10.37
C TYR A 103 8.66 -4.78 -10.11
N ARG A 104 9.78 -4.71 -9.41
CA ARG A 104 10.50 -5.84 -8.84
C ARG A 104 10.37 -5.81 -7.32
N LEU A 105 10.02 -6.95 -6.74
CA LEU A 105 9.94 -7.13 -5.30
C LEU A 105 11.03 -8.09 -4.83
N GLU A 106 12.01 -7.58 -4.11
CA GLU A 106 12.89 -8.42 -3.32
C GLU A 106 12.18 -8.87 -2.06
N THR A 107 12.28 -10.16 -1.75
CA THR A 107 11.63 -10.76 -0.58
C THR A 107 12.66 -11.13 0.49
N ASN A 108 12.21 -11.25 1.74
CA ASN A 108 13.00 -11.86 2.81
C ASN A 108 12.84 -13.39 2.85
N SER A 109 12.05 -13.98 1.94
CA SER A 109 11.99 -15.42 1.79
C SER A 109 13.28 -15.88 1.11
N GLY A 110 14.07 -16.71 1.81
CA GLY A 110 15.30 -17.29 1.27
C GLY A 110 15.09 -18.31 0.14
N VAL A 111 13.85 -18.50 -0.32
CA VAL A 111 13.44 -19.58 -1.23
C VAL A 111 12.96 -19.06 -2.60
N VAL A 112 12.69 -17.77 -2.74
CA VAL A 112 12.21 -17.18 -3.99
C VAL A 112 13.12 -16.04 -4.44
N ALA A 113 13.51 -16.05 -5.73
CA ALA A 113 14.11 -14.89 -6.37
C ALA A 113 13.16 -13.67 -6.30
N PRO A 114 13.66 -12.47 -6.62
CA PRO A 114 12.79 -11.29 -6.69
C PRO A 114 11.58 -11.55 -7.58
N LEU A 115 10.39 -11.19 -7.09
CA LEU A 115 9.16 -11.31 -7.85
C LEU A 115 9.07 -10.15 -8.85
N GLU A 116 8.91 -10.46 -10.13
CA GLU A 116 8.75 -9.46 -11.18
C GLU A 116 7.28 -9.30 -11.56
N PHE A 117 6.81 -8.06 -11.50
CA PHE A 117 5.47 -7.66 -11.90
C PHE A 117 5.56 -6.83 -13.17
N VAL A 118 5.02 -7.35 -14.26
CA VAL A 118 4.86 -6.63 -15.53
C VAL A 118 3.48 -6.00 -15.54
N CYS A 119 3.41 -4.67 -15.56
CA CYS A 119 2.16 -3.95 -15.36
C CYS A 119 1.81 -3.04 -16.54
N ARG A 120 0.52 -2.83 -16.73
CA ARG A 120 -0.04 -1.84 -17.66
C ARG A 120 -1.21 -1.14 -17.01
N ASP A 121 -1.41 0.12 -17.39
CA ASP A 121 -2.60 0.87 -17.01
C ASP A 121 -3.68 0.64 -18.09
N THR A 122 -4.92 0.45 -17.65
CA THR A 122 -6.13 0.36 -18.47
C THR A 122 -6.99 1.61 -18.26
N ALA A 123 -8.19 1.66 -18.85
CA ALA A 123 -9.08 2.82 -18.69
C ALA A 123 -9.53 3.01 -17.23
N ASP A 124 -9.73 1.90 -16.51
CA ASP A 124 -10.37 1.90 -15.19
C ASP A 124 -9.45 1.41 -14.07
N ASP A 125 -8.38 0.68 -14.39
CA ASP A 125 -7.48 0.10 -13.38
C ASP A 125 -6.06 -0.19 -13.90
N ARG A 126 -5.18 -0.62 -13.01
CA ARG A 126 -3.86 -1.16 -13.31
C ARG A 126 -3.89 -2.69 -13.23
N GLU A 127 -3.39 -3.32 -14.28
CA GLU A 127 -3.23 -4.77 -14.35
C GLU A 127 -1.76 -5.13 -14.26
N CYS A 128 -1.44 -6.20 -13.53
CA CYS A 128 -0.10 -6.74 -13.43
C CYS A 128 -0.11 -8.25 -13.68
N PHE A 129 0.90 -8.72 -14.38
CA PHE A 129 1.22 -10.14 -14.53
C PHE A 129 2.47 -10.45 -13.72
N LEU A 130 2.37 -11.44 -12.82
CA LEU A 130 3.51 -11.98 -12.09
C LEU A 130 4.25 -12.97 -12.98
N THR A 131 5.54 -12.76 -13.23
CA THR A 131 6.33 -13.67 -14.06
C THR A 131 6.57 -15.01 -13.37
N GLU A 132 7.19 -15.93 -14.11
CA GLU A 132 7.80 -17.12 -13.52
C GLU A 132 8.85 -16.74 -12.48
N ILE A 133 8.90 -17.52 -11.41
CA ILE A 133 9.80 -17.33 -10.26
C ILE A 133 10.89 -18.39 -10.33
N ASP A 134 12.14 -17.96 -10.43
CA ASP A 134 13.30 -18.83 -10.28
C ASP A 134 13.58 -19.05 -8.80
N ARG A 135 13.44 -20.28 -8.30
CA ARG A 135 13.82 -20.61 -6.92
C ARG A 135 15.33 -20.54 -6.75
N GLY A 136 16.11 -20.79 -7.79
CA GLY A 136 17.57 -20.81 -7.77
C GLY A 136 18.16 -22.20 -8.00
N PRO A 137 19.50 -22.30 -8.05
CA PRO A 137 20.22 -23.52 -8.42
C PRO A 137 20.11 -24.66 -7.39
N GLN A 138 19.53 -24.41 -6.21
CA GLN A 138 19.36 -25.40 -5.14
C GLN A 138 18.16 -26.35 -5.36
N ALA A 139 17.31 -26.12 -6.36
CA ALA A 139 16.25 -27.05 -6.73
C ALA A 139 16.86 -28.34 -7.33
N ALA A 140 16.26 -29.50 -7.04
CA ALA A 140 16.83 -30.79 -7.45
C ALA A 140 16.75 -31.02 -8.97
N THR A 141 15.75 -30.43 -9.63
CA THR A 141 15.54 -30.51 -11.07
C THR A 141 15.24 -29.13 -11.68
N LEU A 142 15.33 -29.02 -13.01
CA LEU A 142 14.98 -27.78 -13.72
C LEU A 142 13.48 -27.49 -13.63
N GLU A 143 12.65 -28.53 -13.63
CA GLU A 143 11.21 -28.45 -13.51
C GLU A 143 10.79 -27.92 -12.12
N GLU A 144 11.54 -28.28 -11.07
CA GLU A 144 11.29 -27.80 -9.70
C GLU A 144 11.83 -26.39 -9.42
N ARG A 145 12.74 -25.92 -10.28
CA ARG A 145 13.41 -24.62 -10.15
C ARG A 145 12.48 -23.46 -10.48
N PHE A 146 11.64 -23.61 -11.50
CA PHE A 146 10.80 -22.54 -12.00
C PHE A 146 9.35 -22.73 -11.57
N VAL A 147 8.77 -21.70 -10.95
CA VAL A 147 7.38 -21.72 -10.51
C VAL A 147 6.57 -20.73 -11.33
N PRO A 148 5.51 -21.17 -12.03
CA PRO A 148 4.60 -20.25 -12.69
C PRO A 148 3.98 -19.28 -11.69
N GLY A 149 3.90 -17.98 -12.04
CA GLY A 149 3.29 -16.98 -11.16
C GLY A 149 1.84 -17.34 -10.76
N SER A 150 1.10 -18.03 -11.63
CA SER A 150 -0.24 -18.56 -11.34
C SER A 150 -0.26 -19.61 -10.22
N GLU A 151 0.73 -20.50 -10.20
CA GLU A 151 0.88 -21.50 -9.13
C GLU A 151 1.29 -20.85 -7.82
N PHE A 152 2.19 -19.86 -7.88
CA PHE A 152 2.58 -19.10 -6.70
C PHE A 152 1.41 -18.32 -6.08
N ILE A 153 0.59 -17.67 -6.91
CA ILE A 153 -0.62 -16.98 -6.47
C ILE A 153 -1.57 -17.95 -5.74
N ARG A 154 -1.80 -19.13 -6.31
CA ARG A 154 -2.60 -20.17 -5.67
C ARG A 154 -1.99 -20.62 -4.34
N PHE A 155 -0.68 -20.88 -4.33
CA PHE A 155 0.04 -21.28 -3.12
C PHE A 155 -0.16 -20.26 -1.98
N LEU A 156 0.02 -18.98 -2.27
CA LEU A 156 -0.18 -17.92 -1.28
C LEU A 156 -1.63 -17.79 -0.85
N TYR A 157 -2.59 -17.98 -1.75
CA TYR A 157 -4.01 -18.01 -1.38
C TYR A 157 -4.28 -19.16 -0.40
N ASP A 158 -3.86 -20.37 -0.72
CA ASP A 158 -4.17 -21.57 0.06
C ASP A 158 -3.52 -21.54 1.45
N ASN A 159 -2.27 -21.06 1.53
CA ASN A 159 -1.49 -21.05 2.78
C ASN A 159 -1.63 -19.74 3.55
N GLY A 160 -1.71 -18.59 2.89
CA GLY A 160 -1.89 -17.30 3.56
C GLY A 160 -3.25 -17.20 4.26
N VAL A 161 -4.28 -17.90 3.77
CA VAL A 161 -5.59 -17.98 4.44
C VAL A 161 -5.55 -18.89 5.68
N ARG A 162 -4.71 -19.92 5.67
CA ARG A 162 -4.62 -20.94 6.72
C ARG A 162 -3.31 -20.79 7.49
N CYS A 163 -3.35 -20.05 8.60
CA CYS A 163 -2.29 -20.13 9.60
C CYS A 163 -2.74 -21.15 10.66
N PRO A 164 -2.37 -22.45 10.56
CA PRO A 164 -2.45 -23.29 11.73
C PRO A 164 -1.60 -22.60 12.79
N ARG A 165 -2.15 -22.31 13.96
CA ARG A 165 -1.33 -21.84 15.08
C ARG A 165 -0.31 -22.93 15.35
N GLU A 166 0.89 -22.77 14.81
CA GLU A 166 2.02 -23.49 15.35
C GLU A 166 2.22 -22.99 16.78
N GLU A 167 2.53 -23.92 17.66
CA GLU A 167 2.95 -23.68 19.04
C GLU A 167 4.02 -22.56 19.07
N PRO A 168 4.26 -21.89 20.23
CA PRO A 168 5.19 -20.76 20.28
C PRO A 168 6.50 -21.08 19.54
N CYS A 169 6.92 -20.15 18.68
CA CYS A 169 8.15 -20.28 17.90
C CYS A 169 9.30 -20.75 18.81
N PRO A 170 10.06 -21.78 18.40
CA PRO A 170 11.17 -22.27 19.22
C PRO A 170 12.14 -21.14 19.53
N GLU A 171 12.55 -21.04 20.80
CA GLU A 171 13.53 -20.05 21.30
C GLU A 171 14.93 -20.27 20.72
#